data_AF-A0A7Z9AUC1-F1
#
_entry.id   AF-A0A7Z9AUC1-F1
#
_cell.length_a   1.000
_cell.length_b   1.000
_cell.length_c   1.000
_cell.angle_alpha   90.00
_cell.angle_beta   90.00
_cell.angle_gamma   90.00
#
_symmetry.space_group_name_H-M   'P 1'
#
loop_
_entity.id
_entity.type
_entity.pdbx_description
1 polymer ?
#
loop_
_entity_poly.entity_id
_entity_poly.type
_entity_poly.pdbx_seq_one_letter_code
_entity_poly.pdbx_strand_id
1 'polypeptide(L)'
;MDQIEGFLLKLAYAKGISSQGKWAVVQALLEAQTSELSSYEIIEIAKIVRHREKFQESWRQINQNFAKFKTAQSFITCLDPCYPPQLFHLATPPILLFYSGDLSLLKQKMLSVVGGRKTSVLAKKVVHELLTPVIDANYVIVSGCAKGIDTYAHLAAIKNTGKTIAVIGTGIKKAYPKENQFLQAEIGKNHLLLSEYPPYEGPKQYRFPMRNRIIAALSQGTCVIEAKQKSGSLITAQQALEIGRTVFSVPGNILTQYSTGSHQLIQDGAVCVISGEDLLFELKE
;
A
#
# COMPACT_ATOMS: atom_id res chain seq x y z
N MET A 1 -19.55 -13.74 11.92
CA MET A 1 -18.33 -13.08 11.41
C MET A 1 -17.41 -14.09 10.75
N ASP A 2 -17.05 -15.19 11.41
CA ASP A 2 -16.15 -16.24 10.88
C ASP A 2 -16.48 -16.78 9.48
N GLN A 3 -17.77 -16.96 9.15
CA GLN A 3 -18.17 -17.44 7.82
C GLN A 3 -17.90 -16.40 6.72
N ILE A 4 -18.20 -15.12 6.99
CA ILE A 4 -17.95 -14.02 6.06
C ILE A 4 -16.44 -13.80 5.90
N GLU A 5 -15.69 -13.78 6.99
CA GLU A 5 -14.22 -13.69 6.94
C GLU A 5 -13.62 -14.82 6.10
N GLY A 6 -14.11 -16.05 6.28
CA GLY A 6 -13.71 -17.19 5.48
C GLY A 6 -14.01 -16.99 3.99
N PHE A 7 -15.18 -16.45 3.65
CA PHE A 7 -15.54 -16.10 2.29
C PHE A 7 -14.63 -15.03 1.69
N LEU A 8 -14.35 -13.94 2.42
CA LEU A 8 -13.44 -12.87 2.01
C LEU A 8 -12.02 -13.39 1.79
N LEU A 9 -11.56 -14.32 2.63
CA LEU A 9 -10.28 -14.98 2.45
C LEU A 9 -10.26 -15.80 1.14
N LYS A 10 -11.30 -16.60 0.85
CA LYS A 10 -11.40 -17.31 -0.43
C LYS A 10 -11.35 -16.34 -1.61
N LEU A 11 -12.08 -15.22 -1.51
CA LEU A 11 -12.12 -14.18 -2.54
C LEU A 11 -10.78 -13.46 -2.71
N ALA A 12 -10.01 -13.28 -1.64
CA ALA A 12 -8.65 -12.75 -1.70
C ALA A 12 -7.71 -13.66 -2.51
N TYR A 13 -7.83 -14.98 -2.34
CA TYR A 13 -7.05 -15.98 -3.11
C TYR A 13 -7.55 -16.19 -4.54
N ALA A 14 -8.80 -15.87 -4.83
CA ALA A 14 -9.41 -16.10 -6.14
C ALA A 14 -8.68 -15.35 -7.26
N LYS A 15 -8.37 -16.08 -8.34
CA LYS A 15 -7.80 -15.57 -9.58
C LYS A 15 -8.92 -15.32 -10.60
N GLY A 16 -8.67 -14.48 -11.60
CA GLY A 16 -9.66 -14.19 -12.66
C GLY A 16 -10.72 -13.14 -12.29
N ILE A 17 -10.63 -12.56 -11.10
CA ILE A 17 -11.48 -11.46 -10.62
C ILE A 17 -10.63 -10.22 -10.32
N SER A 18 -11.12 -9.04 -10.69
CA SER A 18 -10.44 -7.75 -10.46
C SER A 18 -10.69 -7.22 -9.03
N SER A 19 -9.89 -6.26 -8.55
CA SER A 19 -10.15 -5.62 -7.25
C SER A 19 -11.52 -4.93 -7.21
N GLN A 20 -11.95 -4.32 -8.32
CA GLN A 20 -13.30 -3.76 -8.47
C GLN A 20 -14.37 -4.83 -8.34
N GLY A 21 -14.20 -5.97 -9.02
CA GLY A 21 -15.14 -7.09 -8.94
C GLY A 21 -15.20 -7.68 -7.53
N LYS A 22 -14.05 -7.81 -6.86
CA LYS A 22 -13.99 -8.25 -5.45
C LYS A 22 -14.78 -7.30 -4.55
N TRP A 23 -14.59 -5.99 -4.71
CA TRP A 23 -15.32 -5.00 -3.92
C TRP A 23 -16.83 -5.05 -4.16
N ALA A 24 -17.26 -5.14 -5.42
CA ALA A 24 -18.69 -5.28 -5.77
C ALA A 24 -19.33 -6.52 -5.12
N VAL A 25 -18.60 -7.64 -5.06
CA VAL A 25 -19.05 -8.87 -4.39
C VAL A 25 -19.20 -8.67 -2.89
N VAL A 26 -18.29 -7.93 -2.24
CA VAL A 26 -18.43 -7.61 -0.81
C VAL A 26 -19.65 -6.74 -0.55
N GLN A 27 -19.88 -5.71 -1.37
CA GLN A 27 -21.07 -4.85 -1.24
C GLN A 27 -22.35 -5.67 -1.38
N ALA A 28 -22.46 -6.50 -2.42
CA ALA A 28 -23.63 -7.36 -2.62
C ALA A 28 -23.84 -8.37 -1.47
N LEU A 29 -22.76 -8.94 -0.94
CA LEU A 29 -22.81 -9.87 0.20
C LEU A 29 -23.36 -9.18 1.47
N LEU A 30 -22.92 -7.95 1.74
CA LEU A 30 -23.40 -7.16 2.87
C LEU A 30 -24.86 -6.70 2.68
N GLU A 31 -25.24 -6.25 1.48
CA GLU A 31 -26.60 -5.84 1.14
C GLU A 31 -27.59 -7.00 1.26
N ALA A 32 -27.22 -8.18 0.78
CA ALA A 32 -28.04 -9.38 0.87
C ALA A 32 -28.03 -10.02 2.28
N GLN A 33 -27.23 -9.51 3.21
CA GLN A 33 -27.05 -10.05 4.56
C GLN A 33 -26.73 -11.56 4.57
N THR A 34 -26.02 -12.03 3.55
CA THR A 34 -25.60 -13.42 3.39
C THR A 34 -24.14 -13.58 3.79
N SER A 35 -23.74 -14.81 4.12
CA SER A 35 -22.34 -15.14 4.37
C SER A 35 -21.65 -15.84 3.20
N GLU A 36 -22.39 -16.25 2.18
CA GLU A 36 -21.88 -16.97 1.01
C GLU A 36 -22.59 -16.55 -0.27
N LEU A 37 -21.88 -16.71 -1.38
CA LEU A 37 -22.38 -16.55 -2.74
C LEU A 37 -21.83 -17.70 -3.59
N SER A 38 -22.64 -18.21 -4.51
CA SER A 38 -22.23 -19.19 -5.50
C SER A 38 -21.22 -18.59 -6.49
N SER A 39 -20.48 -19.45 -7.20
CA SER A 39 -19.56 -18.99 -8.24
C SER A 39 -20.27 -18.26 -9.38
N TYR A 40 -21.52 -18.61 -9.67
CA TYR A 40 -22.34 -17.96 -10.70
C TYR A 40 -22.73 -16.54 -10.28
N GLU A 41 -23.22 -16.36 -9.06
CA GLU A 41 -23.55 -15.04 -8.51
C GLU A 41 -22.32 -14.13 -8.49
N ILE A 42 -21.17 -14.66 -8.05
CA ILE A 42 -19.92 -13.88 -8.04
C ILE A 42 -19.52 -13.43 -9.45
N ILE A 43 -19.64 -14.30 -10.46
CA ILE A 43 -19.30 -13.96 -11.85
C ILE A 43 -20.18 -12.82 -12.37
N GLU A 44 -21.48 -12.88 -12.09
CA GLU A 44 -22.44 -11.88 -12.53
C GLU A 44 -22.21 -10.54 -11.80
N ILE A 45 -22.12 -10.55 -10.47
CA ILE A 45 -21.87 -9.35 -9.65
C ILE A 45 -20.54 -8.68 -10.03
N ALA A 46 -19.46 -9.47 -10.13
CA ALA A 46 -18.12 -8.98 -10.47
C ALA A 46 -17.93 -8.70 -11.97
N LYS A 47 -18.96 -8.93 -12.80
CA LYS A 47 -18.96 -8.74 -14.26
C LYS A 47 -17.76 -9.42 -14.93
N ILE A 48 -17.46 -10.66 -14.54
CA ILE A 48 -16.35 -11.42 -15.10
C ILE A 48 -16.76 -11.92 -16.49
N VAL A 49 -16.21 -11.32 -17.55
CA VAL A 49 -16.50 -11.74 -18.93
C VAL A 49 -15.39 -12.62 -19.49
N ARG A 50 -14.16 -12.10 -19.58
CA ARG A 50 -13.04 -12.79 -20.25
C ARG A 50 -12.37 -13.91 -19.45
N HIS A 51 -12.59 -13.96 -18.13
CA HIS A 51 -11.85 -14.85 -17.22
C HIS A 51 -12.77 -15.78 -16.42
N ARG A 52 -13.97 -16.07 -16.95
CA ARG A 52 -14.98 -16.92 -16.27
C ARG A 52 -14.42 -18.28 -15.88
N GLU A 53 -13.88 -19.03 -16.85
CA GLU A 53 -13.31 -20.37 -16.62
C GLU A 53 -12.18 -20.34 -15.59
N LYS A 54 -11.25 -19.39 -15.75
CA LYS A 54 -10.14 -19.19 -14.82
C LYS A 54 -10.61 -18.91 -13.40
N PHE A 55 -11.66 -18.09 -13.25
CA PHE A 55 -12.25 -17.82 -11.95
C PHE A 55 -12.93 -19.06 -11.38
N GLN A 56 -13.76 -19.76 -12.15
CA GLN A 56 -14.46 -20.97 -11.69
C GLN A 56 -13.48 -22.06 -11.25
N GLU A 57 -12.43 -22.31 -12.03
CA GLU A 57 -11.38 -23.27 -11.68
C GLU A 57 -10.67 -22.85 -10.40
N SER A 58 -10.25 -21.59 -10.30
CA SER A 58 -9.60 -21.05 -9.11
C SER A 58 -10.50 -21.16 -7.88
N TRP A 59 -11.78 -20.82 -8.00
CA TRP A 59 -12.76 -20.85 -6.92
C TRP A 59 -13.00 -22.27 -6.43
N ARG A 60 -13.15 -23.23 -7.35
CA ARG A 60 -13.30 -24.65 -7.03
C ARG A 60 -12.08 -25.18 -6.28
N GLN A 61 -10.87 -24.91 -6.77
CA GLN A 61 -9.62 -25.34 -6.12
C GLN A 61 -9.47 -24.76 -4.71
N ILE A 62 -9.84 -23.48 -4.53
CA ILE A 62 -9.79 -22.79 -3.23
C ILE A 62 -10.75 -23.43 -2.25
N ASN A 63 -11.99 -23.70 -2.65
CA ASN A 63 -12.99 -24.34 -1.79
C ASN A 63 -12.57 -25.75 -1.37
N GLN A 64 -12.03 -26.55 -2.29
CA GLN A 64 -11.54 -27.90 -1.98
C GLN A 64 -10.34 -27.91 -1.03
N ASN A 65 -9.51 -26.87 -1.05
CA ASN A 65 -8.28 -26.79 -0.23
C ASN A 65 -8.36 -25.72 0.88
N PHE A 66 -9.57 -25.26 1.24
CA PHE A 66 -9.73 -24.09 2.11
C PHE A 66 -9.05 -24.22 3.48
N ALA A 67 -9.08 -25.41 4.05
CA ALA A 67 -8.41 -25.71 5.33
C ALA A 67 -6.90 -25.40 5.30
N LYS A 68 -6.22 -25.57 4.16
CA LYS A 68 -4.79 -25.24 4.00
C LYS A 68 -4.54 -23.73 3.95
N PHE A 69 -5.52 -22.94 3.50
CA PHE A 69 -5.40 -21.49 3.39
C PHE A 69 -5.72 -20.77 4.71
N LYS A 70 -6.66 -21.30 5.51
CA LYS A 70 -7.13 -20.67 6.75
C LYS A 70 -6.06 -20.61 7.86
N THR A 71 -5.17 -21.59 7.94
CA THR A 71 -4.24 -21.74 9.09
C THR A 71 -2.88 -21.06 8.92
N ALA A 72 -2.62 -20.45 7.75
CA ALA A 72 -1.24 -20.12 7.39
C ALA A 72 -0.78 -18.71 7.76
N GLN A 73 -1.68 -17.74 7.99
CA GLN A 73 -1.27 -16.34 8.17
C GLN A 73 -2.29 -15.45 8.90
N SER A 74 -1.77 -14.35 9.44
CA SER A 74 -2.56 -13.22 9.92
C SER A 74 -3.04 -12.35 8.77
N PHE A 75 -4.30 -11.96 8.83
CA PHE A 75 -4.93 -11.00 7.93
C PHE A 75 -5.97 -10.18 8.70
N ILE A 76 -6.35 -9.05 8.12
CA ILE A 76 -7.51 -8.27 8.54
C ILE A 76 -8.44 -8.06 7.35
N THR A 77 -9.75 -8.06 7.57
CA THR A 77 -10.77 -7.82 6.56
C THR A 77 -11.29 -6.39 6.63
N CYS A 78 -11.94 -5.92 5.56
CA CYS A 78 -12.68 -4.66 5.58
C CYS A 78 -13.84 -4.60 6.58
N LEU A 79 -14.14 -5.69 7.29
CA LEU A 79 -15.17 -5.72 8.34
C LEU A 79 -14.58 -5.61 9.74
N ASP A 80 -13.25 -5.69 9.86
CA ASP A 80 -12.59 -5.71 11.16
C ASP A 80 -12.49 -4.28 11.73
N PRO A 81 -12.70 -4.09 13.05
CA PRO A 81 -12.57 -2.78 13.69
C PRO A 81 -11.17 -2.14 13.56
N CYS A 82 -10.14 -2.95 13.30
CA CYS A 82 -8.77 -2.48 13.10
C CYS A 82 -8.44 -2.14 11.63
N TYR A 83 -9.38 -2.38 10.71
CA TYR A 83 -9.21 -2.01 9.32
C TYR A 83 -9.15 -0.48 9.17
N PRO A 84 -8.14 0.09 8.49
CA PRO A 84 -7.99 1.53 8.40
C PRO A 84 -9.15 2.16 7.62
N PRO A 85 -9.98 3.02 8.23
CA PRO A 85 -11.15 3.59 7.57
C PRO A 85 -10.79 4.44 6.36
N GLN A 86 -9.57 5.00 6.33
CA GLN A 86 -9.07 5.80 5.21
C GLN A 86 -9.00 5.00 3.90
N LEU A 87 -8.88 3.67 3.96
CA LEU A 87 -8.86 2.82 2.77
C LEU A 87 -10.22 2.76 2.06
N PHE A 88 -11.32 3.10 2.73
CA PHE A 88 -12.64 3.19 2.10
C PHE A 88 -12.78 4.41 1.17
N HIS A 89 -11.87 5.38 1.22
CA HIS A 89 -11.85 6.48 0.25
C HIS A 89 -11.34 6.05 -1.13
N LEU A 90 -10.76 4.86 -1.23
CA LEU A 90 -10.33 4.29 -2.50
C LEU A 90 -11.54 3.84 -3.31
N ALA A 91 -11.50 4.05 -4.63
CA ALA A 91 -12.54 3.53 -5.54
C ALA A 91 -12.73 2.01 -5.45
N THR A 92 -11.66 1.27 -5.10
CA THR A 92 -11.71 -0.18 -4.89
C THR A 92 -10.95 -0.56 -3.62
N PRO A 93 -11.52 -0.41 -2.42
CA PRO A 93 -10.85 -0.73 -1.15
C PRO A 93 -10.34 -2.18 -1.12
N PRO A 94 -9.15 -2.45 -0.54
CA PRO A 94 -8.71 -3.83 -0.32
C PRO A 94 -9.71 -4.57 0.57
N ILE A 95 -10.36 -5.62 0.07
CA ILE A 95 -11.33 -6.40 0.88
C ILE A 95 -10.68 -7.08 2.10
N LEU A 96 -9.36 -7.31 2.02
CA LEU A 96 -8.54 -8.01 2.98
C LEU A 96 -7.07 -7.58 2.81
N LEU A 97 -6.36 -7.45 3.93
CA LEU A 97 -4.92 -7.22 3.99
C LEU A 97 -4.25 -8.33 4.80
N PHE A 98 -3.30 -9.02 4.20
CA PHE A 98 -2.35 -9.87 4.93
C PHE A 98 -1.33 -8.99 5.63
N TYR A 99 -0.91 -9.40 6.83
CA TYR A 99 0.07 -8.62 7.58
C TYR A 99 1.07 -9.45 8.37
N SER A 100 2.15 -8.80 8.78
CA SER A 100 3.11 -9.27 9.78
C SER A 100 3.54 -8.08 10.63
N GLY A 101 3.56 -8.24 11.95
CA GLY A 101 3.97 -7.21 12.89
C GLY A 101 2.79 -6.56 13.63
N ASP A 102 2.94 -5.30 14.02
CA ASP A 102 2.05 -4.60 14.95
C ASP A 102 0.99 -3.75 14.23
N LEU A 103 -0.28 -4.18 14.30
CA LEU A 103 -1.42 -3.46 13.75
C LEU A 103 -1.72 -2.14 14.49
N SER A 104 -1.22 -1.94 15.71
CA SER A 104 -1.46 -0.70 16.47
C SER A 104 -0.94 0.54 15.73
N LEU A 105 0.06 0.37 14.86
CA LEU A 105 0.62 1.43 14.03
C LEU A 105 -0.41 2.04 13.05
N LEU A 106 -1.46 1.29 12.68
CA LEU A 106 -2.53 1.78 11.79
C LEU A 106 -3.38 2.88 12.43
N LYS A 107 -3.29 3.06 13.76
CA LYS A 107 -4.02 4.10 14.51
C LYS A 107 -3.21 5.39 14.68
N GLN A 108 -1.94 5.39 14.28
CA GLN A 108 -1.04 6.53 14.47
C GLN A 108 -1.12 7.51 13.29
N LYS A 109 -0.59 8.72 13.51
CA LYS A 109 -0.38 9.68 12.42
C LYS A 109 0.63 9.10 11.43
N MET A 110 0.37 9.25 10.14
CA MET A 110 1.12 8.57 9.08
C MET A 110 1.48 9.56 7.97
N LEU A 111 2.75 9.54 7.56
CA LEU A 111 3.23 10.22 6.36
C LEU A 111 3.71 9.18 5.35
N SER A 112 3.17 9.24 4.14
CA SER A 112 3.64 8.42 3.03
C SER A 112 4.88 9.05 2.42
N VAL A 113 5.89 8.23 2.13
CA VAL A 113 7.11 8.69 1.46
C VAL A 113 7.36 7.81 0.23
N VAL A 114 7.40 8.43 -0.94
CA VAL A 114 7.62 7.75 -2.22
C VAL A 114 8.65 8.49 -3.05
N GLY A 115 9.29 7.80 -3.98
CA GLY A 115 10.27 8.48 -4.83
C GLY A 115 11.01 7.60 -5.82
N GLY A 116 12.14 8.13 -6.28
CA GLY A 116 13.01 7.49 -7.25
C GLY A 116 13.56 6.15 -6.76
N ARG A 117 13.54 5.13 -7.64
CA ARG A 117 14.25 3.86 -7.42
C ARG A 117 15.75 3.94 -7.74
N LYS A 118 16.10 4.83 -8.66
CA LYS A 118 17.47 5.26 -8.97
C LYS A 118 17.58 6.71 -8.51
N THR A 119 18.39 6.95 -7.50
CA THR A 119 18.45 8.22 -6.79
C THR A 119 19.80 8.89 -6.98
N SER A 120 19.88 10.19 -6.65
CA SER A 120 21.16 10.87 -6.52
C SER A 120 21.95 10.34 -5.32
N VAL A 121 23.22 10.75 -5.24
CA VAL A 121 24.10 10.45 -4.10
C VAL A 121 23.65 11.15 -2.81
N LEU A 122 22.94 12.28 -2.92
CA LEU A 122 22.47 13.06 -1.78
C LEU A 122 21.11 12.59 -1.25
N ALA A 123 20.35 11.82 -2.03
CA ALA A 123 18.99 11.41 -1.71
C ALA A 123 18.84 10.80 -0.32
N LYS A 124 19.78 9.94 0.09
CA LYS A 124 19.77 9.33 1.42
C LYS A 124 19.89 10.36 2.54
N LYS A 125 20.73 11.39 2.35
CA LYS A 125 20.88 12.50 3.30
C LYS A 125 19.62 13.37 3.32
N VAL A 126 19.10 13.72 2.15
CA VAL A 126 17.84 14.50 2.03
C VAL A 126 16.69 13.80 2.76
N VAL A 127 16.50 12.50 2.53
CA VAL A 127 15.46 11.72 3.22
C VAL A 127 15.67 11.72 4.73
N HIS A 128 16.91 11.61 5.20
CA HIS A 128 17.21 11.63 6.63
C HIS A 128 16.84 12.98 7.25
N GLU A 129 17.41 14.08 6.75
CA GLU A 129 17.16 15.44 7.27
C GLU A 129 15.67 15.79 7.23
N LEU A 130 14.98 15.47 6.15
CA LEU A 130 13.57 15.79 5.97
C LEU A 130 12.66 15.00 6.93
N LEU A 131 12.97 13.72 7.17
CA LEU A 131 12.10 12.85 7.95
C LEU A 131 12.40 12.87 9.45
N THR A 132 13.60 13.25 9.90
CA THR A 132 13.94 13.27 11.33
C THR A 132 12.92 14.07 12.16
N PRO A 133 12.58 15.34 11.83
CA PRO A 133 11.59 16.09 12.61
C PRO A 133 10.21 15.43 12.63
N VAL A 134 9.80 14.83 11.49
CA VAL A 134 8.52 14.13 11.34
C VAL A 134 8.47 12.87 12.21
N ILE A 135 9.57 12.12 12.26
CA ILE A 135 9.73 10.92 13.10
C ILE A 135 9.73 11.30 14.58
N ASP A 136 10.44 12.36 14.97
CA ASP A 136 10.47 12.87 16.35
C ASP A 136 9.09 13.36 16.82
N ALA A 137 8.27 13.84 15.88
CA ALA A 137 6.86 14.16 16.10
C ALA A 137 5.93 12.92 16.14
N ASN A 138 6.49 11.70 16.18
CA ASN A 138 5.78 10.42 16.26
C ASN A 138 4.91 10.07 15.05
N TYR A 139 5.24 10.58 13.85
CA TYR A 139 4.61 10.09 12.64
C TYR A 139 5.21 8.74 12.22
N VAL A 140 4.34 7.82 11.83
CA VAL A 140 4.73 6.55 11.22
C VAL A 140 5.01 6.77 9.73
N ILE A 141 6.21 6.37 9.29
CA ILE A 141 6.58 6.48 7.88
C ILE A 141 6.01 5.31 7.09
N VAL A 142 5.16 5.58 6.11
CA VAL A 142 4.56 4.56 5.23
C VAL A 142 5.26 4.58 3.87
N SER A 143 5.72 3.42 3.40
CA SER A 143 6.34 3.32 2.07
C SER A 143 6.23 1.92 1.47
N GLY A 144 6.82 1.73 0.30
CA GLY A 144 6.64 0.56 -0.54
C GLY A 144 7.72 -0.52 -0.44
N CYS A 145 8.73 -0.34 0.41
CA CYS A 145 9.92 -1.21 0.49
C CYS A 145 10.60 -1.46 -0.88
N ALA A 146 10.45 -0.55 -1.85
CA ALA A 146 11.18 -0.60 -3.10
C ALA A 146 12.64 -0.13 -2.91
N LYS A 147 13.46 -0.19 -3.95
CA LYS A 147 14.80 0.42 -3.95
C LYS A 147 14.72 1.95 -3.83
N GLY A 148 15.82 2.57 -3.43
CA GLY A 148 15.99 4.02 -3.45
C GLY A 148 15.26 4.68 -2.29
N ILE A 149 14.42 5.68 -2.60
CA ILE A 149 13.74 6.51 -1.59
C ILE A 149 12.93 5.68 -0.59
N ASP A 150 12.17 4.67 -1.04
CA ASP A 150 11.40 3.80 -0.13
C ASP A 150 12.31 3.12 0.90
N THR A 151 13.43 2.51 0.47
CA THR A 151 14.44 1.94 1.37
C THR A 151 14.99 2.98 2.34
N TYR A 152 15.32 4.18 1.85
CA TYR A 152 15.89 5.24 2.70
C TYR A 152 14.89 5.74 3.73
N ALA A 153 13.61 5.85 3.38
CA ALA A 153 12.55 6.29 4.28
C ALA A 153 12.35 5.30 5.44
N HIS A 154 12.26 4.00 5.13
CA HIS A 154 12.19 2.96 6.17
C HIS A 154 13.44 2.95 7.06
N LEU A 155 14.64 3.04 6.47
CA LEU A 155 15.88 3.07 7.25
C LEU A 155 16.01 4.33 8.11
N ALA A 156 15.53 5.49 7.65
CA ALA A 156 15.51 6.71 8.44
C ALA A 156 14.60 6.56 9.65
N ALA A 157 13.39 6.03 9.48
CA ALA A 157 12.48 5.73 10.58
C ALA A 157 13.12 4.79 11.61
N ILE A 158 13.67 3.66 11.16
CA ILE A 158 14.30 2.66 12.05
C ILE A 158 15.48 3.25 12.82
N LYS A 159 16.36 3.99 12.14
CA LYS A 159 17.58 4.57 12.75
C LYS A 159 17.28 5.65 13.77
N ASN A 160 16.22 6.43 13.55
CA ASN A 160 15.76 7.46 14.48
C ASN A 160 14.77 6.89 15.51
N THR A 161 14.77 5.57 15.74
CA THR A 161 13.90 4.87 16.72
C THR A 161 12.39 5.06 16.51
N GLY A 162 11.99 5.54 15.33
CA GLY A 162 10.61 5.71 14.92
C GLY A 162 9.96 4.41 14.45
N LYS A 163 8.76 4.54 13.89
CA LYS A 163 7.97 3.42 13.37
C LYS A 163 7.73 3.55 11.87
N THR A 164 7.56 2.42 11.19
CA THR A 164 7.37 2.41 9.74
C THR A 164 6.43 1.29 9.29
N ILE A 165 5.68 1.53 8.21
CA ILE A 165 4.81 0.54 7.60
C ILE A 165 5.24 0.32 6.16
N ALA A 166 5.58 -0.91 5.82
CA ALA A 166 5.77 -1.30 4.42
C ALA A 166 4.49 -1.89 3.87
N VAL A 167 3.95 -1.31 2.80
CA VAL A 167 2.93 -1.96 1.97
C VAL A 167 3.65 -2.60 0.80
N ILE A 168 3.46 -3.88 0.46
CA ILE A 168 4.24 -4.58 -0.60
C ILE A 168 3.36 -5.10 -1.75
N GLY A 169 3.96 -5.15 -2.95
CA GLY A 169 3.33 -5.65 -4.19
C GLY A 169 3.43 -7.16 -4.40
N THR A 170 3.86 -7.89 -3.36
CA THR A 170 4.07 -9.34 -3.31
C THR A 170 3.38 -9.89 -2.08
N GLY A 171 3.27 -11.21 -1.97
CA GLY A 171 2.87 -11.83 -0.71
C GLY A 171 3.90 -11.60 0.39
N ILE A 172 3.45 -11.57 1.65
CA ILE A 172 4.30 -11.32 2.83
C ILE A 172 5.47 -12.31 3.02
N LYS A 173 5.42 -13.50 2.38
CA LYS A 173 6.52 -14.49 2.36
C LYS A 173 7.40 -14.40 1.12
N LYS A 174 7.27 -13.34 0.30
CA LYS A 174 8.09 -13.09 -0.90
C LYS A 174 8.69 -11.69 -0.83
N ALA A 175 10.02 -11.64 -0.66
CA ALA A 175 10.76 -10.39 -0.70
C ALA A 175 10.98 -9.90 -2.13
N TYR A 176 10.66 -8.63 -2.39
CA TYR A 176 10.99 -7.95 -3.64
C TYR A 176 11.18 -6.44 -3.41
N PRO A 177 12.34 -5.86 -3.79
CA PRO A 177 13.50 -6.52 -4.41
C PRO A 177 14.22 -7.45 -3.41
N LYS A 178 14.95 -8.46 -3.93
CA LYS A 178 15.66 -9.44 -3.08
C LYS A 178 16.66 -8.78 -2.12
N GLU A 179 17.31 -7.70 -2.54
CA GLU A 179 18.26 -6.95 -1.68
C GLU A 179 17.62 -6.33 -0.43
N ASN A 180 16.31 -6.06 -0.46
CA ASN A 180 15.56 -5.55 0.69
C ASN A 180 14.99 -6.68 1.57
N GLN A 181 15.39 -7.96 1.37
CA GLN A 181 14.85 -9.08 2.15
C GLN A 181 15.03 -8.90 3.66
N PHE A 182 16.22 -8.45 4.09
CA PHE A 182 16.48 -8.19 5.51
C PHE A 182 15.66 -7.02 6.05
N LEU A 183 15.54 -5.94 5.27
CA LEU A 183 14.71 -4.79 5.64
C LEU A 183 13.22 -5.19 5.76
N GLN A 184 12.70 -5.95 4.81
CA GLN A 184 11.32 -6.43 4.85
C GLN A 184 11.07 -7.34 6.07
N ALA A 185 12.03 -8.21 6.39
CA ALA A 185 11.94 -9.07 7.58
C ALA A 185 11.97 -8.25 8.88
N GLU A 186 12.85 -7.25 8.96
CA GLU A 186 12.93 -6.30 10.07
C GLU A 186 11.61 -5.56 10.28
N ILE A 187 11.03 -5.01 9.21
CA ILE A 187 9.74 -4.32 9.24
C ILE A 187 8.63 -5.27 9.69
N GLY A 188 8.58 -6.48 9.16
CA GLY A 188 7.55 -7.47 9.53
C GLY A 188 7.68 -8.01 10.95
N LYS A 189 8.83 -7.83 11.61
CA LYS A 189 9.09 -8.29 12.98
C LYS A 189 8.88 -7.19 14.02
N ASN A 190 9.42 -6.00 13.77
CA ASN A 190 9.50 -4.91 14.75
C ASN A 190 8.59 -3.71 14.42
N HIS A 191 7.94 -3.75 13.24
CA HIS A 191 7.02 -2.71 12.77
C HIS A 191 5.79 -3.36 12.13
N LEU A 192 5.35 -2.93 10.94
CA LEU A 192 4.22 -3.54 10.23
C LEU A 192 4.49 -3.69 8.73
N LEU A 193 4.25 -4.90 8.23
CA LEU A 193 4.27 -5.24 6.81
C LEU A 193 2.85 -5.58 6.37
N LEU A 194 2.38 -4.96 5.28
CA LEU A 194 1.03 -5.16 4.72
C LEU A 194 1.09 -5.64 3.27
N SER A 195 0.16 -6.50 2.87
CA SER A 195 -0.04 -6.90 1.48
C SER A 195 -1.49 -7.22 1.18
N GLU A 196 -1.98 -6.79 0.01
CA GLU A 196 -3.27 -7.25 -0.53
C GLU A 196 -3.16 -8.64 -1.18
N TYR A 197 -1.94 -9.17 -1.34
CA TYR A 197 -1.70 -10.39 -2.10
C TYR A 197 -1.45 -11.60 -1.20
N PRO A 198 -1.96 -12.79 -1.59
CA PRO A 198 -1.68 -14.02 -0.88
C PRO A 198 -0.19 -14.27 -0.63
N PRO A 199 0.18 -14.97 0.45
CA PRO A 199 1.49 -14.86 1.10
C PRO A 199 2.69 -15.27 0.24
N TYR A 200 2.47 -16.19 -0.70
CA TYR A 200 3.51 -16.74 -1.56
C TYR A 200 3.48 -16.15 -2.98
N GLU A 201 2.61 -15.17 -3.24
CA GLU A 201 2.50 -14.54 -4.56
C GLU A 201 3.75 -13.71 -4.89
N GLY A 202 4.33 -14.01 -6.05
CA GLY A 202 5.51 -13.30 -6.56
C GLY A 202 5.22 -11.91 -7.13
N PRO A 203 6.27 -11.16 -7.52
CA PRO A 203 6.12 -9.83 -8.09
C PRO A 203 5.46 -9.87 -9.47
N LYS A 204 4.53 -8.96 -9.71
CA LYS A 204 3.95 -8.70 -11.05
C LYS A 204 3.90 -7.19 -11.26
N GLN A 205 4.26 -6.71 -12.45
CA GLN A 205 4.42 -5.28 -12.72
C GLN A 205 3.17 -4.45 -12.37
N TYR A 206 1.98 -4.93 -12.73
CA TYR A 206 0.72 -4.24 -12.45
C TYR A 206 0.37 -4.13 -10.95
N ARG A 207 1.00 -4.93 -10.09
CA ARG A 207 0.75 -4.91 -8.64
C ARG A 207 1.38 -3.69 -7.95
N PHE A 208 2.47 -3.14 -8.49
CA PHE A 208 3.13 -2.01 -7.84
C PHE A 208 2.31 -0.71 -7.89
N PRO A 209 1.72 -0.31 -9.04
CA PRO A 209 0.77 0.81 -9.06
C PRO A 209 -0.50 0.53 -8.24
N MET A 210 -0.99 -0.71 -8.26
CA MET A 210 -2.17 -1.10 -7.45
C MET A 210 -1.89 -1.07 -5.95
N ARG A 211 -0.67 -1.36 -5.51
CA ARG A 211 -0.27 -1.26 -4.11
C ARG A 211 -0.14 0.20 -3.68
N ASN A 212 0.35 1.08 -4.54
CA ASN A 212 0.62 2.49 -4.21
C ASN A 212 -0.62 3.26 -3.74
N ARG A 213 -1.82 2.91 -4.22
CA ARG A 213 -3.08 3.48 -3.73
C ARG A 213 -3.27 3.26 -2.22
N ILE A 214 -2.83 2.11 -1.70
CA ILE A 214 -2.93 1.77 -0.26
C ILE A 214 -1.95 2.65 0.52
N ILE A 215 -0.73 2.85 0.01
CA ILE A 215 0.26 3.76 0.61
C ILE A 215 -0.37 5.16 0.74
N ALA A 216 -0.81 5.73 -0.38
CA ALA A 216 -1.43 7.06 -0.42
C ALA A 216 -2.63 7.20 0.53
N ALA A 217 -3.50 6.19 0.58
CA ALA A 217 -4.71 6.24 1.40
C ALA A 217 -4.46 6.11 2.91
N LEU A 218 -3.43 5.36 3.33
CA LEU A 218 -3.13 5.19 4.77
C LEU A 218 -2.68 6.48 5.44
N SER A 219 -2.07 7.41 4.68
CA SER A 219 -1.41 8.58 5.23
C SER A 219 -2.25 9.86 5.11
N GLN A 220 -1.93 10.84 5.96
CA GLN A 220 -2.54 12.18 5.90
C GLN A 220 -2.04 12.98 4.69
N GLY A 221 -0.78 12.75 4.31
CA GLY A 221 -0.21 13.26 3.07
C GLY A 221 0.84 12.32 2.48
N THR A 222 1.28 12.64 1.26
CA THR A 222 2.30 11.88 0.53
C THR A 222 3.45 12.80 0.12
N CYS A 223 4.64 12.55 0.66
CA CYS A 223 5.87 13.24 0.32
C CYS A 223 6.61 12.52 -0.82
N VAL A 224 6.89 13.27 -1.89
CA VAL A 224 7.57 12.80 -3.08
C VAL A 224 9.00 13.34 -3.10
N ILE A 225 9.97 12.44 -3.08
CA ILE A 225 11.41 12.78 -3.09
C ILE A 225 12.04 12.22 -4.37
N GLU A 226 12.73 13.05 -5.14
CA GLU A 226 13.39 12.65 -6.41
C GLU A 226 12.51 11.80 -7.34
N ALA A 227 11.42 12.37 -7.85
CA ALA A 227 10.62 11.74 -8.89
C ALA A 227 11.03 12.22 -10.29
N LYS A 228 11.17 11.26 -11.23
CA LYS A 228 11.25 11.56 -12.66
C LYS A 228 9.86 11.72 -13.26
N GLN A 229 9.73 12.43 -14.38
CA GLN A 229 8.52 12.37 -15.20
C GLN A 229 8.16 10.92 -15.57
N LYS A 230 6.85 10.63 -15.64
CA LYS A 230 6.29 9.29 -15.93
C LYS A 230 6.76 8.18 -14.97
N SER A 231 7.19 8.52 -13.76
CA SER A 231 7.62 7.54 -12.75
C SER A 231 6.45 7.02 -11.92
N GLY A 232 6.64 5.84 -11.32
CA GLY A 232 5.62 5.23 -10.46
C GLY A 232 5.30 6.03 -9.19
N SER A 233 6.19 6.91 -8.73
CA SER A 233 5.94 7.82 -7.60
C SER A 233 4.97 8.94 -7.98
N LEU A 234 4.98 9.42 -9.23
CA LEU A 234 3.96 10.36 -9.72
C LEU A 234 2.57 9.74 -9.78
N ILE A 235 2.48 8.45 -10.12
CA ILE A 235 1.20 7.73 -10.05
C ILE A 235 0.66 7.73 -8.61
N THR A 236 1.52 7.52 -7.61
CA THR A 236 1.09 7.60 -6.21
C THR A 236 0.65 9.00 -5.81
N ALA A 237 1.37 10.04 -6.25
CA ALA A 237 0.99 11.43 -6.00
C ALA A 237 -0.38 11.76 -6.60
N GLN A 238 -0.62 11.34 -7.84
CA GLN A 238 -1.93 11.49 -8.49
C GLN A 238 -3.03 10.76 -7.71
N GLN A 239 -2.76 9.50 -7.31
CA GLN A 239 -3.70 8.73 -6.50
C GLN A 239 -4.01 9.41 -5.16
N ALA A 240 -3.02 10.05 -4.52
CA ALA A 240 -3.23 10.82 -3.29
C ALA A 240 -4.15 12.03 -3.52
N LEU A 241 -3.92 12.80 -4.59
CA LEU A 241 -4.78 13.93 -4.96
C LEU A 241 -6.23 13.48 -5.24
N GLU A 242 -6.42 12.37 -5.94
CA GLU A 242 -7.75 11.81 -6.27
C GLU A 242 -8.59 11.49 -5.03
N ILE A 243 -7.96 11.13 -3.91
CA ILE A 243 -8.64 10.86 -2.63
C ILE A 243 -8.54 12.02 -1.64
N GLY A 244 -8.18 13.22 -2.12
CA GLY A 244 -8.13 14.45 -1.33
C GLY A 244 -7.01 14.48 -0.28
N ARG A 245 -5.86 13.85 -0.55
CA ARG A 245 -4.68 13.90 0.31
C ARG A 245 -3.67 14.91 -0.20
N THR A 246 -3.06 15.64 0.73
CA THR A 246 -1.99 16.59 0.43
C THR A 246 -0.79 15.87 -0.16
N VAL A 247 -0.27 16.41 -1.25
CA VAL A 247 0.98 15.96 -1.86
C VAL A 247 2.05 16.99 -1.58
N PHE A 248 3.14 16.52 -0.96
CA PHE A 248 4.36 17.29 -0.76
C PHE A 248 5.39 16.87 -1.80
N SER A 249 6.16 17.82 -2.30
CA SER A 249 7.20 17.53 -3.27
C SER A 249 8.49 18.25 -2.89
N VAL A 250 9.57 17.49 -2.80
CA VAL A 250 10.91 18.03 -2.49
C VAL A 250 11.57 18.49 -3.78
N PRO A 251 11.96 19.78 -3.90
CA PRO A 251 12.67 20.26 -5.07
C PRO A 251 14.09 19.68 -5.12
N GLY A 252 14.66 19.60 -6.32
CA GLY A 252 16.05 19.17 -6.50
C GLY A 252 16.76 19.89 -7.64
N ASN A 253 17.97 19.44 -7.95
CA ASN A 253 18.82 20.06 -8.97
C ASN A 253 18.20 19.95 -10.37
N ILE A 254 17.88 21.10 -10.98
CA ILE A 254 17.28 21.24 -12.31
C ILE A 254 18.18 20.75 -13.46
N LEU A 255 19.50 20.67 -13.24
CA LEU A 255 20.46 20.16 -14.21
C LEU A 255 20.47 18.62 -14.28
N THR A 256 19.77 17.95 -13.35
CA THR A 256 19.67 16.50 -13.31
C THR A 256 18.25 16.03 -13.57
N GLN A 257 18.11 14.81 -14.08
CA GLN A 257 16.79 14.25 -14.37
C GLN A 257 16.08 13.66 -13.13
N TYR A 258 16.69 13.70 -11.95
CA TYR A 258 16.15 13.00 -10.77
C TYR A 258 14.88 13.65 -10.22
N SER A 259 14.70 14.97 -10.41
CA SER A 259 13.62 15.75 -9.79
C SER A 259 12.64 16.37 -10.78
N THR A 260 12.69 16.00 -12.08
CA THR A 260 11.83 16.61 -13.10
C THR A 260 10.33 16.39 -12.85
N GLY A 261 9.97 15.24 -12.28
CA GLY A 261 8.61 14.96 -11.83
C GLY A 261 8.26 15.68 -10.54
N SER A 262 9.21 15.79 -9.60
CA SER A 262 9.01 16.59 -8.37
C SER A 262 8.74 18.05 -8.69
N HIS A 263 9.47 18.65 -9.63
CA HIS A 263 9.24 20.02 -10.10
C HIS A 263 7.87 20.17 -10.77
N GLN A 264 7.49 19.20 -11.62
CA GLN A 264 6.16 19.22 -12.23
C GLN A 264 5.05 19.18 -11.18
N LEU A 265 5.16 18.33 -10.16
CA LEU A 265 4.17 18.31 -9.07
C LEU A 265 4.03 19.66 -8.38
N ILE A 266 5.14 20.35 -8.12
CA ILE A 266 5.12 21.69 -7.53
C ILE A 266 4.41 22.69 -8.46
N GLN A 267 4.70 22.63 -9.77
CA GLN A 267 4.02 23.47 -10.77
C GLN A 267 2.53 23.16 -10.87
N ASP A 268 2.13 21.90 -10.65
CA ASP A 268 0.74 21.44 -10.66
C ASP A 268 0.02 21.72 -9.32
N GLY A 269 0.69 22.35 -8.35
CA GLY A 269 0.09 22.80 -7.09
C GLY A 269 0.39 21.91 -5.87
N ALA A 270 1.27 20.93 -5.96
CA ALA A 270 1.79 20.23 -4.78
C ALA A 270 2.58 21.19 -3.88
N VAL A 271 2.48 20.99 -2.57
CA VAL A 271 3.19 21.81 -1.59
C VAL A 271 4.70 21.55 -1.72
N CYS A 272 5.46 22.60 -2.01
CA CYS A 272 6.92 22.54 -2.02
C CYS A 272 7.43 22.49 -0.58
N VAL A 273 8.21 21.46 -0.24
CA VAL A 273 8.80 21.29 1.10
C VAL A 273 10.31 21.11 1.00
N ILE A 274 11.05 21.79 1.87
CA ILE A 274 12.52 21.72 1.93
C ILE A 274 13.04 21.30 3.31
N SER A 275 12.16 21.22 4.30
CA SER A 275 12.46 20.84 5.68
C SER A 275 11.38 19.92 6.27
N GLY A 276 11.71 19.24 7.37
CA GLY A 276 10.72 18.43 8.10
C GLY A 276 9.68 19.30 8.81
N GLU A 277 10.05 20.54 9.14
CA GLU A 277 9.18 21.56 9.71
C GLU A 277 8.08 21.97 8.73
N ASP A 278 8.40 22.12 7.44
CA ASP A 278 7.40 22.41 6.39
C ASP A 278 6.35 21.28 6.33
N LEU A 279 6.80 20.02 6.37
CA LEU A 279 5.91 18.87 6.41
C LEU A 279 5.01 18.91 7.65
N LEU A 280 5.58 19.18 8.82
CA LEU A 280 4.83 19.23 10.06
C LEU A 280 3.84 20.39 10.14
N PHE A 281 4.16 21.53 9.52
CA PHE A 281 3.25 22.67 9.46
C PHE A 281 1.97 22.28 8.74
N GLU A 282 2.10 21.68 7.56
CA GLU A 282 0.99 21.29 6.70
C GLU A 282 0.23 20.04 7.19
N LEU A 283 0.90 19.12 7.88
CA LEU A 283 0.28 17.90 8.43
C LEU A 283 -0.49 18.12 9.75
N LYS A 284 -0.39 19.31 10.34
CA LYS A 284 -1.11 19.68 11.57
C LYS A 284 -2.52 20.21 11.33
N GLU A 285 -2.83 20.57 10.08
CA GLU A 285 -4.18 20.88 9.62
C GLU A 285 -4.98 19.59 9.31
#